data_AF-A0A3D3NS33-F1
#
_entry.id   AF-A0A3D3NS33-F1
#
_cell.length_a   1.000
_cell.length_b   1.000
_cell.length_c   1.000
_cell.angle_alpha   90.00
_cell.angle_beta   90.00
_cell.angle_gamma   90.00
#
_symmetry.space_group_name_H-M   'P 1'
#
loop_
_entity.id
_entity.type
_entity.pdbx_description
1 polymer ?
#
loop_
_entity_poly.entity_id
_entity_poly.type
_entity_poly.pdbx_seq_one_letter_code
_entity_poly.pdbx_strand_id
1 'polypeptide(L)'
;VLFRSPVSADAAPASARPAAPELEGSAPYWDDSLGRFAAFTALRAHNSDDTAGAAAKGLVSDRLLAYAAPEHPRDHAVWHTTLTDPAAADAFFKAMRAALISRYDVKAATDAPEKLILHDRNRRIHLSRAGAQVLLVDAAGENAARALQAAFPAPKEGAP
;
A
#
# COMPACT_ATOMS: atom_id res chain seq x y z
N VAL A 1 27.85 -35.75 29.92
CA VAL A 1 27.89 -34.98 28.66
C VAL A 1 26.58 -35.26 27.92
N LEU A 2 25.63 -34.30 27.95
CA LEU A 2 24.36 -34.40 27.23
C LEU A 2 24.40 -33.37 26.09
N PHE A 3 24.48 -33.87 24.85
CA PHE A 3 24.39 -33.04 23.65
C PHE A 3 22.94 -32.61 23.44
N ARG A 4 22.69 -31.29 23.43
CA ARG A 4 21.46 -30.71 22.90
C ARG A 4 21.69 -30.39 21.42
N SER A 5 20.98 -31.08 20.54
CA SER A 5 20.80 -30.64 19.15
C SER A 5 19.99 -29.34 19.15
N PRO A 6 20.36 -28.30 18.38
CA PRO A 6 19.44 -27.21 18.11
C PRO A 6 18.40 -27.72 17.10
N VAL A 7 17.15 -27.76 17.55
CA VAL A 7 15.98 -27.78 16.67
C VAL A 7 16.15 -26.58 15.72
N SER A 8 16.29 -26.86 14.42
CA SER A 8 16.13 -25.82 13.40
C SER A 8 14.74 -25.24 13.60
N ALA A 9 14.71 -23.99 14.04
CA ALA A 9 13.50 -23.19 13.92
C ALA A 9 13.27 -23.05 12.42
N ASP A 10 12.18 -23.66 11.94
CA ASP A 10 11.46 -23.12 10.78
C ASP A 10 11.19 -21.65 11.12
N ALA A 11 12.07 -20.77 10.65
CA ALA A 11 11.80 -19.36 10.59
C ALA A 11 10.66 -19.20 9.59
N ALA A 12 9.44 -19.02 10.09
CA ALA A 12 8.39 -18.40 9.31
C ALA A 12 9.02 -17.23 8.54
N PRO A 13 8.83 -17.11 7.21
CA PRO A 13 9.47 -16.05 6.46
C PRO A 13 9.07 -14.74 7.12
N ALA A 14 10.05 -14.05 7.70
CA ALA A 14 9.85 -12.74 8.27
C ALA A 14 9.11 -11.94 7.20
N SER A 15 7.91 -11.45 7.52
CA SER A 15 7.16 -10.54 6.65
C SER A 15 8.09 -9.38 6.32
N ALA A 16 8.78 -9.47 5.19
CA ALA A 16 9.78 -8.50 4.82
C ALA A 16 9.05 -7.18 4.63
N ARG A 17 9.39 -6.19 5.46
CA ARG A 17 8.87 -4.83 5.30
C ARG A 17 9.09 -4.42 3.84
N PRO A 18 8.06 -3.93 3.13
CA PRO A 18 8.21 -3.59 1.72
C PRO A 18 9.36 -2.61 1.47
N ALA A 19 9.95 -2.56 0.28
CA ALA A 19 11.13 -1.70 0.02
C ALA A 19 10.83 -0.20 0.20
N ALA A 20 11.87 0.62 0.40
CA ALA A 20 11.80 2.08 0.33
C ALA A 20 12.72 2.56 -0.80
N PRO A 21 12.23 2.61 -2.04
CA PRO A 21 13.01 3.11 -3.15
C PRO A 21 13.27 4.61 -3.00
N GLU A 22 14.37 5.09 -3.57
CA GLU A 22 14.59 6.53 -3.77
C GLU A 22 13.70 7.04 -4.91
N LEU A 23 13.24 8.28 -4.79
CA LEU A 23 12.56 9.00 -5.86
C LEU A 23 13.52 10.06 -6.38
N GLU A 24 13.95 9.94 -7.64
CA GLU A 24 14.87 10.90 -8.29
C GLU A 24 16.16 11.15 -7.48
N GLY A 25 16.71 10.08 -6.87
CA GLY A 25 17.92 10.15 -6.04
C GLY A 25 17.71 10.72 -4.63
N SER A 26 16.45 10.95 -4.24
CA SER A 26 16.07 11.40 -2.90
C SER A 26 15.40 10.28 -2.10
N ALA A 27 15.92 10.03 -0.90
CA ALA A 27 15.28 9.14 0.06
C ALA A 27 13.95 9.73 0.57
N PRO A 28 12.98 8.90 0.99
CA PRO A 28 11.80 9.40 1.66
C PRO A 28 12.18 10.09 2.98
N TYR A 29 11.58 11.23 3.28
CA TYR A 29 11.79 11.91 4.57
C TYR A 29 10.91 11.33 5.69
N TRP A 30 9.86 10.59 5.32
CA TRP A 30 9.03 9.82 6.22
C TRP A 30 9.02 8.36 5.78
N ASP A 31 9.27 7.45 6.72
CA ASP A 31 9.36 6.02 6.46
C ASP A 31 8.89 5.21 7.67
N ASP A 32 7.60 4.89 7.72
CA ASP A 32 6.96 4.27 8.88
C ASP A 32 6.07 3.08 8.50
N SER A 33 5.53 2.39 9.50
CA SER A 33 4.50 1.36 9.39
C SER A 33 3.34 1.76 10.27
N LEU A 34 2.16 1.95 9.67
CA LEU A 34 0.99 2.46 10.39
C LEU A 34 0.26 1.35 11.16
N GLY A 35 0.35 0.13 10.65
CA GLY A 35 -0.30 -1.04 11.23
C GLY A 35 -1.84 -1.06 11.11
N ARG A 36 -2.43 -2.09 11.71
CA ARG A 36 -3.83 -2.45 11.49
C ARG A 36 -4.83 -1.41 11.99
N PHE A 37 -4.55 -0.74 13.10
CA PHE A 37 -5.46 0.26 13.66
C PHE A 37 -5.59 1.50 12.75
N ALA A 38 -4.47 1.96 12.21
CA ALA A 38 -4.47 3.06 11.25
C ALA A 38 -5.14 2.65 9.93
N ALA A 39 -4.89 1.44 9.44
CA ALA A 39 -5.62 0.86 8.31
C ALA A 39 -7.13 0.86 8.51
N PHE A 40 -7.61 0.33 9.65
CA PHE A 40 -9.02 0.37 10.00
C PHE A 40 -9.57 1.80 10.01
N THR A 41 -8.85 2.75 10.62
CA THR A 41 -9.27 4.14 10.72
C THR A 41 -9.33 4.84 9.36
N ALA A 42 -8.38 4.57 8.46
CA ALA A 42 -8.39 5.09 7.10
C ALA A 42 -9.59 4.55 6.31
N LEU A 43 -9.88 3.25 6.44
CA LEU A 43 -10.97 2.59 5.71
C LEU A 43 -12.35 2.99 6.24
N ARG A 44 -12.54 3.10 7.57
CA ARG A 44 -13.85 3.41 8.16
C ARG A 44 -14.37 4.82 7.85
N ALA A 45 -13.53 5.71 7.35
CA ALA A 45 -13.94 7.06 6.98
C ALA A 45 -15.10 7.08 5.97
N HIS A 46 -15.17 6.07 5.09
CA HIS A 46 -16.16 5.98 4.02
C HIS A 46 -16.69 4.56 3.79
N ASN A 47 -16.52 3.68 4.78
CA ASN A 47 -17.04 2.31 4.77
C ASN A 47 -17.76 2.06 6.10
N SER A 48 -18.66 1.07 6.16
CA SER A 48 -19.18 0.61 7.45
C SER A 48 -18.05 0.05 8.32
N ASP A 49 -18.22 0.11 9.65
CA ASP A 49 -17.23 -0.45 10.58
C ASP A 49 -16.97 -1.95 10.32
N ASP A 50 -18.00 -2.72 9.96
CA ASP A 50 -17.87 -4.13 9.58
C ASP A 50 -16.98 -4.32 8.34
N THR A 51 -17.20 -3.50 7.31
CA THR A 51 -16.42 -3.55 6.06
C THR A 51 -14.97 -3.16 6.32
N ALA A 52 -14.75 -2.06 7.04
CA ALA A 52 -13.41 -1.59 7.39
C ALA A 52 -12.67 -2.59 8.28
N GLY A 53 -13.36 -3.19 9.25
CA GLY A 53 -12.82 -4.21 10.15
C GLY A 53 -12.41 -5.47 9.38
N ALA A 54 -13.29 -5.98 8.51
CA ALA A 54 -13.01 -7.15 7.67
C ALA A 54 -11.81 -6.90 6.72
N ALA A 55 -11.77 -5.74 6.08
CA ALA A 55 -10.70 -5.35 5.16
C ALA A 55 -9.34 -5.19 5.89
N ALA A 56 -9.30 -4.57 7.07
CA ALA A 56 -8.07 -4.37 7.83
C ALA A 56 -7.57 -5.65 8.53
N LYS A 57 -8.46 -6.62 8.81
CA LYS A 57 -8.14 -7.85 9.56
C LYS A 57 -6.98 -8.63 8.94
N GLY A 58 -6.92 -8.69 7.62
CA GLY A 58 -5.89 -9.42 6.87
C GLY A 58 -4.54 -8.72 6.78
N LEU A 59 -4.36 -7.52 7.35
CA LEU A 59 -3.09 -6.81 7.27
C LEU A 59 -1.98 -7.55 8.02
N VAL A 60 -0.91 -7.90 7.29
CA VAL A 60 0.31 -8.56 7.79
C VAL A 60 1.39 -7.52 8.03
N SER A 61 1.64 -6.66 7.03
CA SER A 61 2.59 -5.55 7.15
C SER A 61 2.23 -4.40 6.24
N ASP A 62 2.77 -3.23 6.55
CA ASP A 62 2.65 -2.05 5.72
C ASP A 62 3.90 -1.17 5.79
N ARG A 63 4.06 -0.32 4.79
CA ARG A 63 5.06 0.75 4.77
C ARG A 63 4.44 2.00 4.16
N LEU A 64 4.40 3.07 4.94
CA LEU A 64 4.04 4.40 4.48
C LEU A 64 5.31 5.22 4.27
N LEU A 65 5.49 5.71 3.05
CA LEU A 65 6.59 6.58 2.66
C LEU A 65 6.07 7.95 2.24
N ALA A 66 6.82 9.00 2.56
CA ALA A 66 6.60 10.33 2.00
C ALA A 66 7.89 10.92 1.42
N TYR A 67 7.75 11.57 0.27
CA TYR A 67 8.85 12.19 -0.48
C TYR A 67 8.51 13.65 -0.74
N ALA A 68 9.51 14.51 -0.57
CA ALA A 68 9.33 15.94 -0.81
C ALA A 68 9.02 16.20 -2.28
N ALA A 69 8.15 17.17 -2.55
CA ALA A 69 7.86 17.63 -3.91
C ALA A 69 8.04 19.15 -3.99
N PRO A 70 9.30 19.66 -4.06
CA PRO A 70 9.59 21.09 -3.90
C PRO A 70 8.86 22.01 -4.90
N GLU A 71 8.65 21.52 -6.12
CA GLU A 71 7.98 22.24 -7.21
C GLU A 71 6.45 22.10 -7.18
N HIS A 72 5.90 21.45 -6.15
CA HIS A 72 4.48 21.16 -6.04
C HIS A 72 3.91 21.60 -4.68
N PRO A 73 2.60 21.93 -4.60
CA PRO A 73 1.97 22.36 -3.35
C PRO A 73 1.73 21.24 -2.34
N ARG A 74 2.02 19.99 -2.69
CA ARG A 74 1.80 18.78 -1.89
C ARG A 74 2.93 17.81 -2.18
N ASP A 75 3.33 17.06 -1.15
CA ASP A 75 4.32 15.99 -1.24
C ASP A 75 3.77 14.72 -1.90
N HIS A 76 4.66 13.77 -2.18
CA HIS A 76 4.28 12.43 -2.64
C HIS A 76 4.14 11.50 -1.43
N ALA A 77 3.14 10.62 -1.46
CA ALA A 77 2.97 9.56 -0.49
C ALA A 77 2.79 8.21 -1.17
N VAL A 78 3.34 7.17 -0.57
CA VAL A 78 3.11 5.78 -0.97
C VAL A 78 2.74 4.97 0.25
N TRP A 79 1.67 4.19 0.16
CA TRP A 79 1.34 3.19 1.15
C TRP A 79 1.29 1.81 0.50
N HIS A 80 2.28 0.99 0.82
CA HIS A 80 2.34 -0.39 0.38
C HIS A 80 1.92 -1.30 1.53
N THR A 81 0.93 -2.15 1.28
CA THR A 81 0.37 -3.09 2.25
C THR A 81 0.51 -4.51 1.75
N THR A 82 0.88 -5.42 2.65
CA THR A 82 0.87 -6.87 2.44
C THR A 82 -0.20 -7.48 3.34
N LEU A 83 -1.07 -8.27 2.73
CA LEU A 83 -2.21 -8.94 3.35
C LEU A 83 -1.92 -10.44 3.45
N THR A 84 -2.76 -11.17 4.19
CA THR A 84 -2.61 -12.61 4.40
C THR A 84 -2.70 -13.41 3.11
N ASP A 85 -3.55 -13.00 2.18
CA ASP A 85 -3.86 -13.72 0.95
C ASP A 85 -4.50 -12.78 -0.10
N PRO A 86 -4.67 -13.23 -1.35
CA PRO A 86 -5.26 -12.40 -2.41
C PRO A 86 -6.72 -11.98 -2.15
N ALA A 87 -7.50 -12.74 -1.38
CA ALA A 87 -8.88 -12.38 -1.07
C ALA A 87 -8.92 -11.25 -0.02
N ALA A 88 -8.03 -11.28 0.97
CA ALA A 88 -7.82 -10.18 1.90
C ALA A 88 -7.34 -8.90 1.19
N ALA A 89 -6.43 -9.03 0.21
CA ALA A 89 -6.00 -7.90 -0.62
C ALA A 89 -7.15 -7.32 -1.47
N ASP A 90 -8.02 -8.16 -2.03
CA ASP A 90 -9.21 -7.70 -2.75
C ASP A 90 -10.19 -6.94 -1.85
N ALA A 91 -10.45 -7.46 -0.63
CA ALA A 91 -11.28 -6.78 0.35
C ALA A 91 -10.70 -5.42 0.76
N PHE A 92 -9.39 -5.37 1.05
CA PHE A 92 -8.68 -4.14 1.36
C PHE A 92 -8.74 -3.13 0.21
N PHE A 93 -8.44 -3.59 -1.01
CA PHE A 93 -8.49 -2.76 -2.21
C PHE A 93 -9.88 -2.16 -2.44
N LYS A 94 -10.96 -2.95 -2.32
CA LYS A 94 -12.34 -2.47 -2.49
C LYS A 94 -12.70 -1.41 -1.46
N ALA A 95 -12.37 -1.64 -0.20
CA ALA A 95 -12.63 -0.65 0.86
C ALA A 95 -11.82 0.64 0.65
N MET A 96 -10.54 0.53 0.26
CA MET A 96 -9.70 1.68 -0.04
C MET A 96 -10.20 2.43 -1.29
N ARG A 97 -10.60 1.71 -2.34
CA ARG A 97 -11.21 2.29 -3.56
C ARG A 97 -12.45 3.11 -3.22
N ALA A 98 -13.36 2.57 -2.41
CA ALA A 98 -14.54 3.31 -1.95
C ALA A 98 -14.16 4.59 -1.18
N ALA A 99 -13.16 4.50 -0.30
CA ALA A 99 -12.67 5.64 0.45
C ALA A 99 -12.04 6.72 -0.44
N LEU A 100 -11.24 6.35 -1.44
CA LEU A 100 -10.61 7.30 -2.36
C LEU A 100 -11.65 7.97 -3.28
N ILE A 101 -12.58 7.19 -3.84
CA ILE A 101 -13.66 7.74 -4.68
C ILE A 101 -14.48 8.76 -3.89
N SER A 102 -14.90 8.42 -2.67
CA SER A 102 -15.67 9.34 -1.83
C SER A 102 -14.87 10.55 -1.35
N ARG A 103 -13.57 10.39 -1.06
CA ARG A 103 -12.72 11.46 -0.54
C ARG A 103 -12.41 12.50 -1.60
N TYR A 104 -12.07 12.06 -2.81
CA TYR A 104 -11.69 12.98 -3.89
C TYR A 104 -12.89 13.49 -4.68
N ASP A 105 -13.99 12.74 -4.73
CA ASP A 105 -15.21 13.12 -5.45
C ASP A 105 -14.95 13.56 -6.89
N VAL A 106 -14.07 12.82 -7.58
CA VAL A 106 -13.71 13.02 -8.99
C VAL A 106 -14.06 11.80 -9.81
N LYS A 107 -14.37 12.01 -11.09
CA LYS A 107 -14.54 10.91 -12.03
C LYS A 107 -13.22 10.16 -12.20
N ALA A 108 -13.25 8.85 -11.99
CA ALA A 108 -12.08 8.01 -12.19
C ALA A 108 -11.63 8.02 -13.66
N ALA A 109 -10.32 8.17 -13.88
CA ALA A 109 -9.70 8.02 -15.19
C ALA A 109 -9.59 6.53 -15.56
N THR A 110 -9.44 5.66 -14.57
CA THR A 110 -9.53 4.21 -14.73
C THR A 110 -10.18 3.63 -13.49
N ASP A 111 -11.12 2.73 -13.70
CA ASP A 111 -11.78 2.02 -12.62
C ASP A 111 -11.99 0.55 -12.97
N ALA A 112 -11.06 -0.29 -12.55
CA ALA A 112 -10.95 -1.71 -12.88
C ALA A 112 -10.88 -2.58 -11.61
N PRO A 113 -11.07 -3.91 -11.70
CA PRO A 113 -11.09 -4.79 -10.52
C PRO A 113 -9.79 -4.80 -9.70
N GLU A 114 -8.66 -4.50 -10.32
CA GLU A 114 -7.33 -4.49 -9.68
C GLU A 114 -6.63 -3.13 -9.73
N LYS A 115 -7.28 -2.10 -10.28
CA LYS A 115 -6.66 -0.80 -10.51
C LYS A 115 -7.68 0.35 -10.48
N LEU A 116 -7.33 1.42 -9.77
CA LEU A 116 -8.04 2.69 -9.77
C LEU A 116 -7.05 3.83 -10.05
N ILE A 117 -7.40 4.73 -10.97
CA ILE A 117 -6.65 5.97 -11.23
C ILE A 117 -7.62 7.14 -11.08
N LEU A 118 -7.28 8.07 -10.18
CA LEU A 118 -7.97 9.35 -10.01
C LEU A 118 -7.01 10.50 -10.32
N HIS A 119 -7.52 11.52 -11.01
CA HIS A 119 -6.82 12.78 -11.22
C HIS A 119 -7.59 13.88 -10.49
N ASP A 120 -7.01 14.41 -9.42
CA ASP A 120 -7.58 15.53 -8.66
C ASP A 120 -6.62 16.71 -8.69
N ARG A 121 -6.95 17.76 -9.44
CA ARG A 121 -6.14 18.99 -9.58
C ARG A 121 -4.64 18.68 -9.75
N ASN A 122 -3.88 18.84 -8.67
CA ASN A 122 -2.43 18.67 -8.59
C ASN A 122 -2.00 17.31 -8.03
N ARG A 123 -2.86 16.29 -8.13
CA ARG A 123 -2.64 14.95 -7.58
C ARG A 123 -2.91 13.87 -8.61
N ARG A 124 -2.13 12.81 -8.51
CA ARG A 124 -2.25 11.56 -9.26
C ARG A 124 -2.33 10.43 -8.25
N ILE A 125 -3.53 9.88 -8.10
CA ILE A 125 -3.84 8.85 -7.11
C ILE A 125 -4.02 7.54 -7.84
N HIS A 126 -3.08 6.63 -7.63
CA HIS A 126 -3.12 5.32 -8.23
C HIS A 126 -3.22 4.27 -7.13
N LEU A 127 -4.29 3.50 -7.14
CA LEU A 127 -4.45 2.34 -6.28
C LEU A 127 -4.38 1.08 -7.15
N SER A 128 -3.57 0.10 -6.75
CA SER A 128 -3.45 -1.18 -7.45
C SER A 128 -3.33 -2.32 -6.48
N ARG A 129 -3.75 -3.51 -6.89
CA ARG A 129 -3.52 -4.76 -6.15
C ARG A 129 -2.88 -5.82 -7.05
N ALA A 130 -2.04 -6.66 -6.46
CA ALA A 130 -1.46 -7.83 -7.12
C ALA A 130 -1.12 -8.89 -6.07
N GLY A 131 -1.58 -10.14 -6.28
CA GLY A 131 -1.47 -11.19 -5.28
C GLY A 131 -2.05 -10.73 -3.94
N ALA A 132 -1.28 -10.88 -2.86
CA ALA A 132 -1.65 -10.46 -1.51
C ALA A 132 -1.24 -9.01 -1.17
N GLN A 133 -0.93 -8.16 -2.16
CA GLN A 133 -0.45 -6.80 -1.93
C GLN A 133 -1.38 -5.74 -2.50
N VAL A 134 -1.46 -4.60 -1.81
CA VAL A 134 -2.13 -3.38 -2.28
C VAL A 134 -1.17 -2.21 -2.17
N LEU A 135 -1.03 -1.45 -3.26
CA LEU A 135 -0.20 -0.26 -3.37
C LEU A 135 -1.11 0.94 -3.63
N LEU A 136 -1.03 1.94 -2.76
CA LEU A 136 -1.58 3.27 -2.96
C LEU A 136 -0.44 4.25 -3.21
N VAL A 137 -0.42 4.87 -4.38
CA VAL A 137 0.45 5.99 -4.70
C VAL A 137 -0.41 7.24 -4.77
N ASP A 138 -0.01 8.28 -4.07
CA ASP A 138 -0.63 9.58 -4.13
C ASP A 138 0.43 10.64 -4.33
N ALA A 139 0.62 11.04 -5.59
CA ALA A 139 1.73 11.86 -6.01
C ALA A 139 1.28 13.22 -6.54
N ALA A 140 2.11 14.23 -6.33
CA ALA A 140 1.89 15.59 -6.82
C ALA A 140 2.00 15.78 -8.35
N GLY A 141 2.42 14.72 -9.07
CA GLY A 141 2.63 14.76 -10.51
C GLY A 141 2.68 13.36 -11.15
N GLU A 142 2.48 13.31 -12.46
CA GLU A 142 2.40 12.07 -13.24
C GLU A 142 3.73 11.29 -13.26
N ASN A 143 4.85 12.00 -13.41
CA ASN A 143 6.18 11.37 -13.47
C ASN A 143 6.50 10.64 -12.16
N ALA A 144 6.31 11.32 -11.02
CA ALA A 144 6.50 10.72 -9.70
C ALA A 144 5.54 9.55 -9.46
N ALA A 145 4.26 9.67 -9.87
CA ALA A 145 3.29 8.58 -9.74
C ALA A 145 3.78 7.32 -10.47
N ARG A 146 4.27 7.48 -11.71
CA ARG A 146 4.80 6.37 -12.53
C ARG A 146 6.09 5.79 -11.95
N ALA A 147 7.02 6.65 -11.53
CA ALA A 147 8.28 6.23 -10.95
C ALA A 147 8.06 5.40 -9.68
N LEU A 148 7.20 5.88 -8.78
CA LEU A 148 6.84 5.17 -7.56
C LEU A 148 6.14 3.85 -7.89
N GLN A 149 5.15 3.82 -8.79
CA GLN A 149 4.54 2.55 -9.20
C GLN A 149 5.53 1.52 -9.75
N ALA A 150 6.49 1.96 -10.57
CA ALA A 150 7.51 1.08 -11.12
C ALA A 150 8.47 0.55 -10.05
N ALA A 151 8.71 1.34 -9.00
CA ALA A 151 9.61 0.99 -7.91
C ALA A 151 9.02 0.01 -6.89
N PHE A 152 7.71 -0.24 -6.93
CA PHE A 152 7.01 -1.27 -6.15
C PHE A 152 6.49 -2.38 -7.07
N PRO A 153 7.39 -3.23 -7.65
CA PRO A 153 6.96 -4.32 -8.49
C PRO A 153 6.08 -5.29 -7.69
N ALA A 154 5.02 -5.79 -8.33
CA ALA A 154 4.24 -6.90 -7.79
C ALA A 154 5.19 -8.06 -7.42
N PRO A 155 4.87 -8.83 -6.36
CA PRO A 155 5.67 -10.00 -6.02
C PRO A 155 5.75 -10.90 -7.25
N LYS A 156 6.95 -11.37 -7.59
CA LYS A 156 7.11 -12.43 -8.59
C LYS A 156 6.36 -13.65 -8.06
N GLU A 157 5.46 -14.22 -8.86
CA GLU A 157 4.85 -15.52 -8.55
C GLU A 157 5.98 -16.53 -8.28
N GLY A 158 5.99 -17.12 -7.08
CA GLY A 158 6.92 -18.19 -6.73
C GLY A 158 8.10 -17.81 -5.83
N ALA A 159 7.90 -17.00 -4.79
CA ALA A 159 8.80 -17.08 -3.62
C ALA A 159 8.33 -18.26 -2.74
N PRO A 160 9.22 -19.25 -2.45
CA PRO A 160 8.87 -20.46 -1.72
C PRO A 160 8.43 -20.21 -0.27
#